data_AF-A0A168N6B6-F1
#
_entry.id   AF-A0A168N6B6-F1
#
_cell.length_a   1.000
_cell.length_b   1.000
_cell.length_c   1.000
_cell.angle_alpha   90.00
_cell.angle_beta   90.00
_cell.angle_gamma   90.00
#
_symmetry.space_group_name_H-M   'P 1'
#
loop_
_entity.id
_entity.type
_entity.pdbx_description
1 polymer ?
#
loop_
_entity_poly.entity_id
_entity_poly.type
_entity_poly.pdbx_seq_one_letter_code
_entity_poly.pdbx_strand_id
1 'polypeptide(L)'
;MTHNTTAGYRLAMLEVGAMTVPMVDKATGKIDEISLVRANMIALGRKGASGHAPSAKAFLEKHAEAAGIHGELTELHRHLLRENARLEILVDHLESQISQRRGGVIHYEVPEDQWMRLAGAKEEKWRNRKISVEPKV
;
A
#
# COMPACT_ATOMS: atom_id res chain seq x y z
N MET A 1 -3.87 -14.36 -4.50
CA MET A 1 -3.07 -15.08 -3.48
C MET A 1 -2.49 -14.12 -2.43
N THR A 2 -3.26 -13.12 -1.98
CA THR A 2 -2.81 -12.05 -1.06
C THR A 2 -3.18 -12.29 0.40
N HIS A 3 -3.87 -13.38 0.73
CA HIS A 3 -4.43 -13.63 2.07
C HIS A 3 -3.52 -14.37 3.05
N ASN A 4 -2.30 -14.74 2.64
CA ASN A 4 -1.40 -15.58 3.46
C ASN A 4 -0.45 -14.77 4.37
N THR A 5 -0.53 -13.45 4.38
CA THR A 5 0.27 -12.58 5.25
C THR A 5 -0.65 -11.85 6.23
N THR A 6 -0.13 -11.53 7.41
CA THR A 6 -0.88 -10.77 8.43
C THR A 6 -1.38 -9.43 7.89
N ALA A 7 -0.57 -8.73 7.09
CA ALA A 7 -0.99 -7.53 6.35
C ALA A 7 -2.14 -7.83 5.39
N GLY A 8 -2.04 -8.90 4.59
CA GLY A 8 -3.07 -9.29 3.63
C GLY A 8 -4.41 -9.64 4.27
N TYR A 9 -4.38 -10.31 5.42
CA TYR A 9 -5.57 -10.59 6.23
C TYR A 9 -6.19 -9.30 6.79
N ARG A 10 -5.36 -8.38 7.31
CA ARG A 10 -5.83 -7.08 7.79
C ARG A 10 -6.41 -6.23 6.66
N LEU A 11 -5.82 -6.25 5.47
CA LEU A 11 -6.32 -5.56 4.29
C LEU A 11 -7.67 -6.12 3.83
N ALA A 12 -7.82 -7.45 3.80
CA ALA A 12 -9.09 -8.09 3.48
C ALA A 12 -10.20 -7.74 4.49
N MET A 13 -9.88 -7.71 5.79
CA MET A 13 -10.83 -7.27 6.83
C MET A 13 -11.28 -5.81 6.64
N LEU A 14 -10.36 -4.95 6.21
CA LEU A 14 -10.63 -3.55 5.89
C LEU A 14 -11.51 -3.41 4.64
N GLU A 15 -11.25 -4.19 3.58
CA GLU A 15 -12.09 -4.24 2.37
C GLU A 15 -13.51 -4.72 2.67
N VAL A 16 -13.66 -5.79 3.46
CA VAL A 16 -14.97 -6.28 3.92
C VAL A 16 -15.68 -5.22 4.76
N GLY A 17 -14.95 -4.49 5.60
CA GLY A 17 -15.51 -3.40 6.38
C GLY A 17 -15.99 -2.21 5.55
N ALA A 18 -15.40 -2.00 4.37
CA ALA A 18 -15.76 -0.96 3.42
C ALA A 18 -17.01 -1.30 2.60
N MET A 19 -17.41 -2.57 2.53
CA MET A 19 -18.54 -3.03 1.72
C MET A 19 -19.82 -2.28 2.06
N THR A 20 -20.54 -1.85 1.03
CA THR A 20 -21.82 -1.18 1.18
C THR A 20 -22.92 -2.18 1.55
N VAL A 21 -23.73 -1.82 2.55
CA VAL A 21 -24.90 -2.57 2.99
C VAL A 21 -26.11 -1.65 3.09
N PRO A 22 -27.32 -2.15 2.80
CA PRO A 22 -28.55 -1.41 3.06
C PRO A 22 -28.82 -1.35 4.56
N MET A 23 -29.10 -0.16 5.08
CA MET A 23 -29.53 0.06 6.45
C MET A 23 -30.84 0.83 6.48
N VAL A 24 -31.79 0.34 7.30
CA VAL A 24 -33.08 1.01 7.51
C VAL A 24 -32.95 2.03 8.65
N ASP A 25 -33.28 3.29 8.39
CA ASP A 25 -33.51 4.28 9.43
C ASP A 25 -34.85 3.98 10.11
N LYS A 26 -34.79 3.60 11.39
CA LYS A 26 -35.99 3.26 12.18
C LYS A 26 -36.93 4.46 12.40
N ALA A 27 -36.45 5.70 12.32
CA ALA A 27 -37.26 6.89 12.54
C ALA A 27 -38.02 7.30 11.27
N THR A 28 -37.41 7.14 10.10
CA THR A 28 -37.98 7.59 8.82
C THR A 28 -38.48 6.45 7.93
N GLY A 29 -38.12 5.21 8.23
CA GLY A 29 -38.42 4.02 7.41
C GLY A 29 -37.63 3.95 6.11
N LYS A 30 -36.72 4.89 5.85
CA LYS A 30 -35.92 4.93 4.62
C LYS A 30 -34.78 3.92 4.66
N ILE A 31 -34.43 3.41 3.48
CA ILE A 31 -33.28 2.53 3.29
C ILE A 31 -32.16 3.37 2.69
N ASP A 32 -31.04 3.47 3.39
CA ASP A 32 -29.82 4.12 2.92
C ASP A 32 -28.70 3.10 2.76
N GLU A 33 -27.81 3.36 1.82
CA GLU A 33 -26.59 2.57 1.62
C GLU A 33 -25.45 3.14 2.45
N ILE A 34 -24.90 2.32 3.36
CA ILE A 34 -23.76 2.68 4.19
C ILE A 34 -22.74 1.55 4.24
N SER A 35 -21.49 1.84 4.56
CA SER A 35 -20.49 0.80 4.78
C SER A 35 -20.86 -0.13 5.96
N LEU A 36 -20.51 -1.41 5.87
CA LEU A 36 -20.71 -2.43 6.91
C LEU A 36 -20.15 -2.02 8.27
N VAL A 37 -18.97 -1.38 8.30
CA VAL A 37 -18.39 -0.83 9.55
C VAL A 37 -19.32 0.19 10.20
N ARG A 38 -19.86 1.12 9.40
CA ARG A 38 -20.78 2.14 9.90
C ARG A 38 -22.10 1.53 10.39
N ALA A 39 -22.64 0.55 9.67
CA ALA A 39 -23.83 -0.19 10.07
C ALA A 39 -23.63 -0.90 11.42
N ASN A 40 -22.52 -1.61 11.57
CA ASN A 40 -22.16 -2.29 12.81
C ASN A 40 -21.94 -1.31 13.96
N MET A 41 -21.27 -0.17 13.71
CA MET A 41 -21.07 0.84 14.75
C MET A 41 -22.38 1.45 15.22
N ILE A 42 -23.32 1.72 14.31
CA ILE A 42 -24.66 2.22 14.66
C ILE A 42 -25.42 1.16 15.45
N ALA A 43 -25.40 -0.11 15.02
CA ALA A 43 -26.04 -1.22 15.73
C ALA A 43 -25.48 -1.42 17.15
N LEU A 44 -24.17 -1.22 17.32
CA LEU A 44 -23.48 -1.31 18.62
C LEU A 44 -23.58 -0.02 19.46
N GLY A 45 -24.30 1.00 18.99
CA GLY A 45 -24.45 2.28 19.70
C GLY A 45 -23.15 3.08 19.85
N ARG A 46 -22.10 2.74 19.09
CA ARG A 46 -20.79 3.40 19.17
C ARG A 46 -20.81 4.69 18.35
N LYS A 47 -20.83 5.82 19.04
CA LYS A 47 -20.76 7.16 18.45
C LYS A 47 -19.33 7.71 18.53
N GLY A 48 -18.89 8.42 17.50
CA GLY A 48 -17.67 9.23 17.53
C GLY A 48 -17.86 10.52 18.33
N ALA A 49 -16.81 11.33 18.41
CA ALA A 49 -16.78 12.59 19.18
C ALA A 49 -17.89 13.60 18.79
N SER A 50 -18.40 13.52 17.55
CA SER A 50 -19.51 14.35 17.04
C SER A 50 -20.90 13.71 17.20
N GLY A 51 -21.02 12.57 17.88
CA GLY A 51 -22.30 11.86 18.04
C GLY A 51 -22.71 10.98 16.85
N HIS A 52 -21.89 10.92 15.79
CA HIS A 52 -22.12 10.08 14.62
C HIS A 52 -21.10 8.95 14.51
N ALA A 53 -21.51 7.82 13.90
CA ALA A 53 -20.57 6.77 13.55
C ALA A 53 -19.60 7.29 12.45
N PRO A 54 -18.28 7.12 12.61
CA PRO A 54 -17.28 7.51 11.62
C PRO A 54 -17.55 6.84 10.27
N SER A 55 -17.14 7.49 9.19
CA SER A 55 -17.19 6.89 7.86
C SER A 55 -16.25 5.69 7.80
N ALA A 56 -16.56 4.69 6.96
CA ALA A 56 -15.61 3.61 6.69
C ALA A 56 -14.26 4.18 6.26
N LYS A 57 -14.21 5.16 5.35
CA LYS A 57 -12.94 5.77 4.93
C LYS A 57 -12.08 6.24 6.11
N ALA A 58 -12.62 7.04 7.02
CA ALA A 58 -11.87 7.54 8.17
C ALA A 58 -11.46 6.43 9.14
N PHE A 59 -12.33 5.42 9.32
CA PHE A 59 -12.02 4.24 10.12
C PHE A 59 -10.86 3.44 9.48
N LEU A 60 -10.95 3.19 8.17
CA LEU A 60 -9.97 2.43 7.41
C LEU A 60 -8.61 3.14 7.36
N GLU A 61 -8.57 4.46 7.19
CA GLU A 61 -7.31 5.22 7.22
C GLU A 61 -6.64 5.12 8.60
N LYS A 62 -7.38 5.42 9.67
CA LYS A 62 -6.86 5.34 11.04
C LYS A 62 -6.42 3.93 11.42
N HIS A 63 -7.17 2.91 11.00
CA HIS A 63 -6.87 1.54 11.36
C HIS A 63 -5.86 0.88 10.43
N ALA A 64 -5.73 1.27 9.16
CA ALA A 64 -4.65 0.81 8.28
C ALA A 64 -3.29 1.33 8.78
N GLU A 65 -3.24 2.57 9.27
CA GLU A 65 -2.06 3.14 9.91
C GLU A 65 -1.75 2.44 11.25
N ALA A 66 -2.76 2.27 12.12
CA ALA A 66 -2.60 1.56 13.40
C ALA A 66 -2.29 0.06 13.26
N ALA A 67 -2.68 -0.57 12.15
CA ALA A 67 -2.45 -1.97 11.85
C ALA A 67 -1.06 -2.24 11.24
N GLY A 68 -0.19 -1.22 11.14
CA GLY A 68 1.17 -1.35 10.63
C GLY A 68 1.26 -1.62 9.12
N ILE A 69 0.11 -1.67 8.41
CA ILE A 69 0.04 -1.98 6.98
C ILE A 69 0.81 -0.94 6.16
N HIS A 70 0.70 0.34 6.52
CA HIS A 70 1.45 1.39 5.85
C HIS A 70 2.97 1.22 6.02
N GLY A 71 3.43 0.80 7.20
CA GLY A 71 4.84 0.52 7.48
C GLY A 71 5.36 -0.68 6.67
N GLU A 72 4.66 -1.80 6.74
CA GLU A 72 4.99 -3.04 6.01
C GLU A 72 4.99 -2.82 4.48
N LEU A 73 4.02 -2.07 3.94
CA LEU A 73 3.97 -1.71 2.53
C LEU A 73 5.12 -0.78 2.13
N THR A 74 5.51 0.16 3.01
CA THR A 74 6.65 1.05 2.77
C THR A 74 7.96 0.27 2.77
N GLU A 75 8.13 -0.70 3.67
CA GLU A 75 9.28 -1.60 3.69
C GLU A 75 9.35 -2.50 2.46
N LEU A 76 8.22 -3.10 2.08
CA LEU A 76 8.12 -3.89 0.85
C LEU A 76 8.46 -3.04 -0.38
N HIS A 77 7.96 -1.81 -0.44
CA HIS A 77 8.28 -0.88 -1.54
C HIS A 77 9.78 -0.59 -1.60
N ARG A 78 10.42 -0.28 -0.46
CA ARG A 78 11.88 -0.08 -0.39
C ARG A 78 12.65 -1.33 -0.84
N HIS A 79 12.23 -2.51 -0.41
CA HIS A 79 12.83 -3.78 -0.84
C HIS A 79 12.72 -3.98 -2.35
N LEU A 80 11.55 -3.74 -2.93
CA LEU A 80 11.34 -3.86 -4.38
C LEU A 80 12.18 -2.85 -5.18
N LEU A 81 12.33 -1.61 -4.69
CA LEU A 81 13.21 -0.62 -5.32
C LEU A 81 14.68 -1.07 -5.32
N ARG A 82 15.14 -1.68 -4.23
CA ARG A 82 16.50 -2.25 -4.11
C ARG A 82 16.72 -3.39 -5.11
N GLU A 83 15.81 -4.37 -5.14
CA GLU A 83 15.90 -5.48 -6.08
C GLU A 83 15.83 -5.00 -7.54
N ASN A 84 14.94 -4.06 -7.84
CA ASN A 84 14.84 -3.48 -9.17
C ASN A 84 16.11 -2.72 -9.58
N ALA A 85 16.72 -1.96 -8.68
CA ALA A 85 18.00 -1.31 -8.94
C ALA A 85 19.15 -2.31 -9.18
N ARG A 86 19.19 -3.40 -8.40
CA ARG A 86 20.18 -4.46 -8.58
C ARG A 86 20.02 -5.17 -9.93
N LEU A 87 18.79 -5.48 -10.31
CA LEU A 87 18.48 -6.11 -11.59
C LEU A 87 18.82 -5.21 -12.78
N GLU A 88 18.56 -3.91 -12.70
CA GLU A 88 18.95 -2.96 -13.76
C GLU A 88 20.45 -2.97 -14.01
N ILE A 89 21.27 -2.92 -12.96
CA ILE A 89 22.73 -2.97 -13.13
C ILE A 89 23.20 -4.31 -13.72
N LEU A 90 22.54 -5.41 -13.36
CA LEU A 90 22.83 -6.73 -13.97
C LEU A 90 22.49 -6.75 -15.47
N VAL A 91 21.34 -6.19 -15.85
CA VAL A 91 20.94 -6.08 -17.25
C VAL A 91 21.93 -5.23 -18.03
N ASP A 92 22.31 -4.06 -17.53
CA ASP A 92 23.31 -3.19 -18.17
C ASP A 92 24.66 -3.92 -18.35
N HIS A 93 25.08 -4.70 -17.35
CA HIS A 93 26.30 -5.49 -17.43
C HIS A 93 26.20 -6.59 -18.50
N LEU A 94 25.08 -7.31 -18.53
CA LEU A 94 24.78 -8.35 -19.52
C LEU A 94 24.78 -7.79 -20.94
N GLU A 95 24.11 -6.67 -21.18
CA GLU A 95 24.04 -5.99 -22.48
C GLU A 95 25.43 -5.53 -22.96
N SER A 96 26.26 -5.02 -22.03
CA SER A 96 27.65 -4.66 -22.31
C SER A 96 28.48 -5.87 -22.73
N GLN A 97 28.33 -7.02 -22.05
CA GLN A 97 29.05 -8.24 -22.40
C GLN A 97 28.63 -8.81 -23.77
N ILE A 98 27.33 -8.82 -24.06
CA ILE A 98 26.78 -9.23 -25.37
C ILE A 98 27.36 -8.34 -26.47
N SER A 99 27.38 -7.03 -26.25
CA SER A 99 27.93 -6.06 -27.20
C SER A 99 29.43 -6.26 -27.45
N GLN A 100 30.17 -6.71 -26.43
CA GLN A 100 31.60 -7.06 -26.52
C GLN A 100 31.87 -8.47 -27.06
N ARG A 101 30.83 -9.24 -27.41
CA ARG A 101 30.90 -10.66 -27.79
C ARG A 101 31.64 -11.53 -26.78
N ARG A 102 31.61 -11.16 -25.50
CA ARG A 102 32.17 -11.97 -24.41
C ARG A 102 31.11 -12.96 -23.95
N GLY A 103 31.30 -14.25 -24.24
CA GLY A 103 30.44 -15.33 -23.79
C GLY A 103 31.01 -16.05 -22.57
N GLY A 104 30.19 -16.34 -21.57
CA GLY A 104 30.57 -17.09 -20.37
C GLY A 104 29.52 -17.02 -19.25
N VAL A 105 29.68 -17.86 -18.22
CA VAL A 105 28.88 -17.78 -16.99
C VAL A 105 29.23 -16.50 -16.26
N ILE A 106 28.24 -15.65 -16.01
CA ILE A 106 28.44 -14.36 -15.36
C ILE A 106 28.51 -14.57 -13.85
N HIS A 107 29.72 -14.51 -13.31
CA HIS A 107 29.97 -14.28 -11.89
C HIS A 107 30.17 -12.77 -11.67
N TYR A 108 29.15 -11.98 -12.00
CA TYR A 108 29.15 -10.55 -11.71
C TYR A 108 28.28 -10.30 -10.48
N GLU A 109 28.95 -9.92 -9.40
CA GLU A 109 28.29 -9.45 -8.20
C GLU A 109 28.10 -7.94 -8.31
N VAL A 110 26.84 -7.49 -8.28
CA VAL A 110 26.54 -6.06 -8.29
C VAL A 110 27.02 -5.45 -6.98
N PRO A 111 27.94 -4.48 -7.00
CA PRO A 111 28.40 -3.82 -5.79
C PRO A 111 27.23 -3.20 -5.03
N GLU A 112 27.15 -3.47 -3.72
CA GLU A 112 26.05 -3.03 -2.86
C GLU A 112 25.87 -1.51 -2.88
N ASP A 113 26.97 -0.77 -2.89
CA ASP A 113 26.97 0.69 -2.92
C ASP A 113 26.32 1.27 -4.19
N GLN A 114 26.39 0.56 -5.32
CA GLN A 114 25.86 1.02 -6.60
C GLN A 114 24.34 0.85 -6.67
N TRP A 115 23.84 -0.35 -6.38
CA TRP A 115 22.39 -0.57 -6.43
C TRP A 115 21.66 0.12 -5.28
N MET A 116 22.31 0.29 -4.11
CA MET A 116 21.73 1.08 -3.02
C MET A 116 21.59 2.56 -3.38
N ARG A 117 22.58 3.15 -4.07
CA ARG A 117 22.52 4.55 -4.53
C ARG A 117 21.41 4.76 -5.56
N LEU A 118 21.28 3.84 -6.51
CA LEU A 118 20.22 3.87 -7.52
C LEU A 118 18.83 3.67 -6.89
N ALA A 119 18.69 2.74 -5.94
CA ALA A 119 17.47 2.53 -5.19
C ALA A 119 17.07 3.79 -4.39
N GLY A 120 18.02 4.44 -3.72
CA GLY A 120 17.78 5.69 -2.99
C GLY A 120 17.31 6.83 -3.91
N ALA A 121 17.90 6.98 -5.10
CA ALA A 121 17.47 7.97 -6.08
C ALA A 121 16.04 7.70 -6.60
N LYS A 122 15.67 6.42 -6.78
CA LYS A 122 14.30 6.04 -7.15
C LYS A 122 13.29 6.29 -6.03
N GLU A 123 13.67 6.02 -4.79
CA GLU A 123 12.85 6.31 -3.62
C GLU A 123 12.61 7.82 -3.49
N GLU A 124 13.65 8.63 -3.63
CA GLU A 124 13.55 10.10 -3.64
C GLU A 124 12.58 10.59 -4.73
N LYS A 125 12.72 10.08 -5.96
CA LYS A 125 11.83 10.41 -7.08
C LYS A 125 10.38 10.00 -6.79
N TRP A 126 10.16 8.86 -6.14
CA TRP A 126 8.84 8.42 -5.74
C TRP A 126 8.23 9.32 -4.64
N ARG A 127 9.01 9.70 -3.62
CA ARG A 127 8.55 10.64 -2.58
C ARG A 127 8.17 11.99 -3.18
N ASN A 128 8.99 12.52 -4.10
CA ASN A 128 8.71 13.78 -4.76
C ASN A 128 7.46 13.73 -5.66
N ARG A 129 7.17 12.57 -6.26
CA ARG A 129 5.88 12.34 -6.97
C ARG A 129 4.69 12.33 -6.01
N LYS A 130 4.81 11.74 -4.82
CA LYS A 130 3.74 11.77 -3.82
C LYS A 130 3.42 13.18 -3.32
N ILE A 131 4.45 13.99 -3.07
CA ILE A 131 4.29 15.40 -2.63
C ILE A 131 3.58 16.23 -3.72
N SER A 132 3.85 15.94 -4.99
CA SER A 132 3.22 16.65 -6.12
C SER A 132 1.76 16.28 -6.40
N VAL A 133 1.20 15.25 -5.73
CA VAL A 133 -0.18 14.76 -5.90
C VAL A 133 -1.08 15.19 -4.73
N GLU A 134 -0.60 16.02 -3.80
CA GLU A 134 -1.50 16.70 -2.88
C GLU A 134 -2.49 17.55 -3.69
N PRO A 135 -3.81 17.32 -3.55
CA PRO A 135 -4.80 18.09 -4.27
C PRO A 135 -4.66 19.55 -3.83
N LYS A 136 -4.50 20.45 -4.80
CA LYS A 136 -4.75 21.88 -4.56
C LYS A 136 -6.16 21.99 -3.95
N VAL A 137 -6.19 22.50 -2.72
CA VAL A 137 -7.40 22.87 -1.98
C VAL A 137 -8.28 23.78 -2.83
#